data_AF-A0A924DFC0-F1
#
_entry.id   AF-A0A924DFC0-F1
#
_cell.length_a   1.000
_cell.length_b   1.000
_cell.length_c   1.000
_cell.angle_alpha   90.00
_cell.angle_beta   90.00
_cell.angle_gamma   90.00
#
_symmetry.space_group_name_H-M   'P 1'
#
loop_
_entity.id
_entity.type
_entity.pdbx_description
1 polymer ?
#
loop_
_entity_poly.entity_id
_entity_poly.type
_entity_poly.pdbx_seq_one_letter_code
_entity_poly.pdbx_strand_id
1 'polypeptide(L)'
;MRSSTEFCQWLFMPLPEPKTRADIIRWWEKRRLFYNLFVGGIGFCSLIAFVFFLENTITLKPGEDSFEPIAVFLAPIPINICYTAGWVIECFGLSTGRFQQLKRFLTGPTLLKVGLSFSLFVILLPSVLSGTAWTIKLIFHR
;
A
#
# COMPACT_ATOMS: atom_id res chain seq x y z
N MET A 1 23.00 -13.76 -3.35
CA MET A 1 22.20 -12.68 -2.72
C MET A 1 22.30 -11.47 -3.63
N ARG A 2 21.20 -10.98 -4.20
CA ARG A 2 21.20 -9.66 -4.88
C ARG A 2 21.47 -8.58 -3.83
N SER A 3 22.30 -7.59 -4.14
CA SER A 3 22.47 -6.44 -3.26
C SER A 3 21.14 -5.67 -3.13
N SER A 4 20.93 -4.94 -2.03
CA SER A 4 19.71 -4.13 -1.82
C SER A 4 19.47 -3.15 -2.97
N THR A 5 20.55 -2.60 -3.54
CA THR A 5 20.53 -1.72 -4.72
C THR A 5 20.01 -2.43 -5.97
N GLU A 6 20.48 -3.65 -6.26
CA GLU A 6 20.02 -4.45 -7.41
C GLU A 6 18.54 -4.83 -7.30
N PHE A 7 18.06 -5.06 -6.07
CA PHE A 7 16.65 -5.33 -5.84
C PHE A 7 15.78 -4.10 -6.12
N CYS A 8 16.15 -2.94 -5.58
CA CYS A 8 15.44 -1.68 -5.84
C CYS A 8 15.44 -1.32 -7.32
N GLN A 9 16.57 -1.52 -7.99
CA GLN A 9 16.67 -1.36 -9.44
C GLN A 9 15.71 -2.30 -10.16
N TRP A 10 15.72 -3.59 -9.84
CA TRP A 10 14.79 -4.56 -10.43
C TRP A 10 13.33 -4.18 -10.19
N LEU A 11 12.97 -3.73 -8.98
CA LEU A 11 11.60 -3.38 -8.62
C LEU A 11 11.07 -2.20 -9.46
N PHE A 12 11.90 -1.19 -9.69
CA PHE A 12 11.51 0.05 -10.38
C PHE A 12 12.07 0.18 -11.81
N MET A 13 12.61 -0.89 -12.39
CA MET A 13 13.10 -0.88 -13.76
C MET A 13 11.93 -0.80 -14.75
N PRO A 14 11.89 0.21 -15.65
CA PRO A 14 10.87 0.28 -16.70
C PRO A 14 11.07 -0.83 -17.73
N LEU A 15 9.98 -1.25 -18.39
CA LEU A 15 10.05 -2.11 -19.56
C LEU A 15 10.72 -1.37 -20.73
N PRO A 16 11.63 -2.02 -21.48
CA PRO A 16 12.16 -1.44 -22.72
C PRO A 16 11.05 -1.34 -23.79
N GLU A 17 11.12 -0.31 -24.63
CA GLU A 17 10.21 -0.14 -25.77
C GLU A 17 10.77 -0.83 -27.02
N PRO A 18 9.91 -1.40 -27.90
CA PRO A 18 8.45 -1.46 -27.81
C PRO A 18 7.98 -2.54 -26.82
N LYS A 19 6.98 -2.22 -25.98
CA LYS A 19 6.39 -3.18 -25.02
C LYS A 19 4.96 -3.58 -25.40
N THR A 20 4.61 -4.85 -25.20
CA THR A 20 3.25 -5.35 -25.42
C THR A 20 2.40 -5.31 -24.14
N ARG A 21 1.07 -5.43 -24.26
CA ARG A 21 0.18 -5.58 -23.09
C ARG A 21 0.54 -6.79 -22.23
N ALA A 22 0.97 -7.89 -22.85
CA ALA A 22 1.40 -9.08 -22.14
C ALA A 22 2.67 -8.82 -21.32
N ASP A 23 3.61 -8.02 -21.83
CA ASP A 23 4.83 -7.66 -21.11
C ASP A 23 4.54 -6.78 -19.89
N ILE A 24 3.60 -5.83 -20.03
CA ILE A 24 3.10 -5.01 -18.91
C ILE A 24 2.51 -5.92 -17.83
N ILE A 25 1.54 -6.77 -18.18
CA ILE A 25 0.89 -7.64 -17.19
C ILE A 25 1.93 -8.53 -16.50
N ARG A 26 2.84 -9.15 -17.24
CA ARG A 26 3.93 -9.97 -16.66
C ARG A 26 4.85 -9.15 -15.74
N TRP A 27 5.14 -7.90 -16.08
CA TRP A 27 5.95 -7.02 -15.26
C TRP A 27 5.27 -6.72 -13.92
N TRP A 28 3.96 -6.46 -13.93
CA TRP A 28 3.17 -6.24 -12.72
C TRP A 28 3.04 -7.53 -11.90
N GLU A 29 2.62 -8.63 -12.49
CA GLU A 29 2.43 -9.90 -11.76
C GLU A 29 3.71 -10.37 -11.04
N LYS A 30 4.89 -10.20 -11.65
CA LYS A 30 6.17 -10.53 -10.99
C LYS A 30 6.44 -9.71 -9.72
N ARG A 31 5.86 -8.51 -9.61
CA ARG A 31 6.06 -7.59 -8.49
C ARG A 31 4.92 -7.64 -7.48
N ARG A 32 3.80 -8.29 -7.82
CA ARG A 32 2.62 -8.45 -6.95
C ARG A 32 3.00 -9.10 -5.62
N LEU A 33 3.81 -10.14 -5.66
CA LEU A 33 4.28 -10.82 -4.45
C LEU A 33 5.02 -9.85 -3.52
N PHE A 34 5.98 -9.09 -4.04
CA PHE A 34 6.74 -8.14 -3.24
C PHE A 34 5.86 -7.01 -2.71
N TYR A 35 4.99 -6.47 -3.55
CA TYR A 35 4.03 -5.46 -3.15
C TYR A 35 3.16 -5.97 -1.98
N ASN A 36 2.57 -7.16 -2.11
CA ASN A 36 1.74 -7.75 -1.05
C ASN A 36 2.54 -8.08 0.22
N LEU A 37 3.79 -8.51 0.10
CA LEU A 37 4.67 -8.74 1.26
C LEU A 37 5.00 -7.43 2.00
N PHE A 38 5.33 -6.36 1.27
CA PHE A 38 5.61 -5.05 1.88
C PHE A 38 4.36 -4.47 2.54
N VAL A 39 3.27 -4.41 1.80
CA VAL A 39 2.02 -3.82 2.26
C VAL A 39 1.41 -4.65 3.39
N GLY A 40 1.42 -5.98 3.26
CA GLY A 40 0.95 -6.91 4.28
C GLY A 40 1.82 -6.91 5.54
N GLY A 41 3.15 -6.89 5.39
CA GLY A 41 4.08 -6.84 6.52
C GLY A 41 3.97 -5.53 7.30
N ILE A 42 3.98 -4.38 6.61
CA ILE A 42 3.79 -3.07 7.24
C ILE A 42 2.38 -2.95 7.83
N GLY A 43 1.36 -3.48 7.15
CA GLY A 43 0.00 -3.49 7.67
C GLY A 43 -0.16 -4.34 8.92
N PHE A 44 0.52 -5.47 9.01
CA PHE A 44 0.54 -6.29 10.22
C PHE A 44 1.19 -5.56 11.40
N CYS A 45 2.34 -4.91 11.18
CA CYS A 45 2.96 -4.07 12.21
C CYS A 45 2.07 -2.88 12.62
N SER A 46 1.44 -2.22 11.65
CA SER A 46 0.48 -1.12 11.88
C SER A 46 -0.70 -1.60 12.73
N LEU A 47 -1.23 -2.79 12.46
CA LEU A 47 -2.32 -3.39 13.23
C LEU A 47 -1.91 -3.65 14.68
N ILE A 48 -0.73 -4.26 14.91
CA ILE A 48 -0.23 -4.50 16.27
C ILE A 48 -0.09 -3.17 17.03
N ALA A 49 0.49 -2.15 16.40
CA ALA A 49 0.65 -0.84 17.01
C ALA A 49 -0.71 -0.19 17.31
N PHE A 50 -1.66 -0.27 16.37
CA PHE A 50 -3.02 0.23 16.56
C PHE A 50 -3.72 -0.42 17.75
N VAL A 51 -3.71 -1.75 17.84
CA VAL A 51 -4.32 -2.49 18.98
C VAL A 51 -3.68 -2.07 20.29
N PHE A 52 -2.34 -2.04 20.34
CA PHE A 52 -1.60 -1.63 21.53
C PHE A 52 -1.98 -0.21 21.99
N PHE A 53 -1.99 0.77 21.10
CA PHE A 53 -2.34 2.14 21.45
C PHE A 53 -3.81 2.27 21.86
N LEU A 54 -4.71 1.54 21.19
CA LEU A 54 -6.14 1.61 21.45
C LEU A 54 -6.47 1.06 22.85
N GLU A 55 -5.93 -0.10 23.22
CA GLU A 55 -6.11 -0.70 24.55
C GLU A 55 -5.60 0.20 25.68
N ASN A 56 -4.50 0.93 25.45
CA ASN A 56 -3.93 1.84 26.45
C ASN A 56 -4.62 3.21 26.48
N THR A 57 -5.37 3.56 25.43
CA THR A 57 -6.07 4.85 25.33
C THR A 57 -7.50 4.74 25.85
N ILE A 58 -8.25 3.73 25.41
CA ILE A 58 -9.65 3.54 25.74
C ILE A 58 -9.74 2.58 26.95
N THR A 59 -10.11 3.11 28.12
CA THR A 59 -10.62 2.27 29.22
C THR A 59 -12.02 1.83 28.85
N LEU A 60 -12.14 0.70 28.15
CA LEU A 60 -13.42 0.07 27.87
C LEU A 60 -14.08 -0.30 29.20
N LYS A 61 -15.32 0.16 29.42
CA LYS A 61 -16.10 -0.32 30.57
C LYS A 61 -16.44 -1.81 30.35
N PRO A 62 -16.47 -2.65 31.39
CA PRO A 62 -16.89 -4.04 31.23
C PRO A 62 -18.28 -4.10 30.59
N GLY A 63 -18.39 -4.66 29.38
CA GLY A 63 -19.64 -4.77 28.62
C GLY A 63 -19.80 -3.80 27.44
N GLU A 64 -18.86 -2.88 27.21
CA GLU A 64 -18.79 -2.13 25.95
C GLU A 64 -18.14 -3.01 24.88
N ASP A 65 -18.87 -3.22 23.78
CA ASP A 65 -18.42 -4.08 22.69
C ASP A 65 -17.15 -3.48 22.07
N SER A 66 -16.07 -4.26 22.10
CA SER A 66 -14.81 -3.86 21.50
C SER A 66 -15.04 -3.79 20.00
N PHE A 67 -14.91 -2.60 19.40
CA PHE A 67 -15.05 -2.39 17.95
C PHE A 67 -14.38 -3.55 17.19
N GLU A 68 -15.18 -4.46 16.61
CA GLU A 68 -14.66 -5.62 15.90
C GLU A 68 -13.89 -5.11 14.67
N PRO A 69 -12.58 -5.40 14.54
CA PRO A 69 -11.76 -4.87 13.46
C PRO A 69 -12.01 -5.62 12.14
N ILE A 70 -13.27 -5.83 11.76
CA ILE A 70 -13.67 -6.43 10.48
C ILE A 70 -13.11 -5.63 9.31
N ALA A 71 -13.07 -4.29 9.44
CA ALA A 71 -12.49 -3.40 8.44
C ALA A 71 -11.01 -3.72 8.14
N VAL A 72 -10.26 -4.24 9.12
CA VAL A 72 -8.85 -4.64 8.94
C VAL A 72 -8.75 -5.90 8.07
N PHE A 73 -9.65 -6.86 8.26
CA PHE A 73 -9.70 -8.08 7.44
C PHE A 73 -10.15 -7.82 6.01
N LEU A 74 -10.94 -6.77 5.78
CA LEU A 74 -11.37 -6.37 4.44
C LEU A 74 -10.35 -5.51 3.69
N ALA A 75 -9.42 -4.84 4.40
CA ALA A 75 -8.42 -3.94 3.81
C ALA A 75 -7.59 -4.53 2.64
N PRO A 76 -7.21 -5.83 2.63
CA PRO A 76 -6.47 -6.41 1.51
C PRO A 76 -7.22 -6.37 0.17
N ILE A 77 -8.55 -6.37 0.18
CA ILE A 77 -9.39 -6.40 -1.03
C ILE A 77 -9.22 -5.10 -1.85
N PRO A 78 -9.55 -3.90 -1.33
CA PRO A 78 -9.39 -2.65 -2.08
C PRO A 78 -7.94 -2.40 -2.47
N ILE A 79 -6.97 -2.79 -1.65
CA ILE A 79 -5.53 -2.70 -1.98
C ILE A 79 -5.20 -3.48 -3.26
N ASN A 80 -5.63 -4.73 -3.36
CA ASN A 80 -5.36 -5.56 -4.54
C ASN A 80 -6.15 -5.08 -5.78
N ILE A 81 -7.33 -4.49 -5.59
CA ILE A 81 -8.08 -3.82 -6.66
C ILE A 81 -7.29 -2.60 -7.18
N CYS A 82 -6.81 -1.73 -6.29
CA CYS A 82 -5.96 -0.59 -6.64
C CYS A 82 -4.67 -1.02 -7.35
N TYR A 83 -4.05 -2.11 -6.90
CA TYR A 83 -2.89 -2.69 -7.57
C TYR A 83 -3.20 -3.11 -9.01
N THR A 84 -4.34 -3.81 -9.20
CA THR A 84 -4.80 -4.27 -10.51
C THR A 84 -5.13 -3.09 -11.43
N ALA A 85 -5.69 -2.00 -10.90
CA ALA A 85 -5.93 -0.79 -11.66
C ALA A 85 -4.65 -0.19 -12.27
N GLY A 86 -3.49 -0.35 -11.62
CA GLY A 86 -2.21 0.16 -12.10
C GLY A 86 -1.81 -0.36 -13.49
N TRP A 87 -1.82 -1.68 -13.68
CA TRP A 87 -1.47 -2.26 -14.99
C TRP A 87 -2.57 -2.04 -16.04
N VAL A 88 -3.83 -1.97 -15.62
CA VAL A 88 -4.97 -1.62 -16.49
C VAL A 88 -4.76 -0.22 -17.07
N ILE A 89 -4.45 0.76 -16.22
CA ILE A 89 -4.15 2.15 -16.62
C ILE A 89 -2.97 2.20 -17.60
N GLU A 90 -1.88 1.45 -17.33
CA GLU A 90 -0.71 1.40 -18.23
C GLU A 90 -1.07 0.80 -19.61
N CYS A 91 -1.88 -0.26 -19.64
CA CYS A 91 -2.38 -0.88 -20.88
C CYS A 91 -3.27 0.07 -21.71
N PHE A 92 -4.16 0.83 -21.06
CA PHE A 92 -5.00 1.83 -21.74
C PHE A 92 -4.19 3.04 -22.23
N GLY A 93 -3.16 3.45 -21.48
CA GLY A 93 -2.22 4.51 -21.85
C GLY A 93 -1.39 4.16 -23.09
N LEU A 94 -1.10 2.87 -23.34
CA LEU A 94 -0.52 2.43 -24.61
C LEU A 94 -1.47 2.54 -25.80
N SER A 95 -2.75 2.22 -25.58
CA SER A 95 -3.73 2.05 -26.66
C SER A 95 -4.29 3.36 -27.21
N THR A 96 -4.16 4.46 -26.47
CA THR A 96 -4.87 5.71 -26.77
C THR A 96 -3.87 6.84 -26.98
N GLY A 97 -3.72 7.33 -28.22
CA GLY A 97 -2.87 8.49 -28.54
C GLY A 97 -3.26 9.78 -27.78
N ARG A 98 -4.44 9.80 -27.16
CA ARG A 98 -4.94 10.88 -26.30
C ARG A 98 -4.10 11.10 -25.04
N PHE A 99 -3.40 10.06 -24.56
CA PHE A 99 -2.54 10.12 -23.37
C PHE A 99 -1.05 10.17 -23.73
N GLN A 100 -0.68 10.52 -24.97
CA GLN A 100 0.72 10.59 -25.41
C GLN A 100 1.59 11.47 -24.49
N GLN A 101 1.06 12.60 -24.03
CA GLN A 101 1.77 13.51 -23.11
C GLN A 101 1.94 12.93 -21.71
N LEU A 102 1.02 12.06 -21.30
CA LEU A 102 1.01 11.39 -19.99
C LEU A 102 1.77 10.07 -20.00
N LYS A 103 2.14 9.50 -21.17
CA LYS A 103 2.90 8.25 -21.28
C LYS A 103 4.17 8.23 -20.44
N ARG A 104 4.86 9.37 -20.29
CA ARG A 104 6.06 9.48 -19.44
C ARG A 104 5.79 9.19 -17.96
N PHE A 105 4.57 9.47 -17.50
CA PHE A 105 4.13 9.26 -16.12
C PHE A 105 3.36 7.94 -15.94
N LEU A 106 2.68 7.46 -16.99
CA LEU A 106 1.93 6.20 -17.00
C LEU A 106 2.86 4.99 -17.25
N THR A 107 4.01 4.96 -16.57
CA THR A 107 4.93 3.82 -16.62
C THR A 107 4.74 2.95 -15.38
N GLY A 108 4.94 1.64 -15.53
CA GLY A 108 4.87 0.67 -14.44
C GLY A 108 5.57 1.13 -13.15
N PRO A 109 6.85 1.57 -13.20
CA PRO A 109 7.56 2.04 -12.00
C PRO A 109 6.90 3.23 -11.30
N THR A 110 6.42 4.22 -12.04
CA THR A 110 5.78 5.41 -11.47
C THR A 110 4.45 5.05 -10.83
N LEU A 111 3.61 4.30 -11.53
CA LEU A 111 2.32 3.85 -11.03
C LEU A 111 2.48 2.93 -9.81
N LEU A 112 3.49 2.05 -9.81
CA LEU A 112 3.81 1.20 -8.66
C LEU A 112 4.24 2.03 -7.45
N LYS A 113 5.08 3.06 -7.64
CA LYS A 113 5.49 3.97 -6.55
C LYS A 113 4.29 4.70 -5.96
N VAL A 114 3.44 5.30 -6.81
CA VAL A 114 2.24 6.03 -6.36
C VAL A 114 1.29 5.10 -5.63
N GLY A 115 1.00 3.93 -6.20
CA GLY A 115 0.13 2.92 -5.58
C GLY A 115 0.68 2.41 -4.25
N LEU A 116 1.98 2.13 -4.17
CA LEU A 116 2.63 1.70 -2.92
C LEU A 116 2.56 2.80 -1.86
N SER A 117 2.93 4.04 -2.19
CA SER A 117 2.86 5.16 -1.25
C SER A 117 1.44 5.39 -0.74
N PHE A 118 0.45 5.35 -1.63
CA PHE A 118 -0.96 5.51 -1.25
C PHE A 118 -1.42 4.38 -0.31
N SER A 119 -1.12 3.12 -0.63
CA SER A 119 -1.49 2.00 0.23
C SER A 119 -0.82 2.05 1.59
N LEU A 120 0.47 2.40 1.66
CA LEU A 120 1.17 2.55 2.94
C LEU A 120 0.58 3.70 3.77
N PHE A 121 0.26 4.83 3.14
CA PHE A 121 -0.41 5.95 3.81
C PHE A 121 -1.74 5.52 4.45
N VAL A 122 -2.60 4.85 3.68
CA VAL A 122 -3.92 4.38 4.17
C VAL A 122 -3.78 3.39 5.33
N ILE A 123 -2.83 2.45 5.24
CA ILE A 123 -2.65 1.40 6.23
C ILE A 123 -2.01 1.91 7.52
N LEU A 124 -1.14 2.92 7.45
CA LEU A 124 -0.49 3.49 8.62
C LEU A 124 -1.42 4.46 9.38
N LEU A 125 -2.40 5.04 8.70
CA LEU A 125 -3.28 6.07 9.25
C LEU A 125 -3.92 5.69 10.60
N PRO A 126 -4.52 4.49 10.79
CA PRO A 126 -5.10 4.12 12.09
C PRO A 126 -4.07 4.07 13.22
N SER A 127 -2.89 3.49 12.97
CA SER A 127 -1.81 3.39 13.97
C SER A 127 -1.27 4.77 14.37
N VAL A 128 -1.13 5.68 13.40
CA VAL A 128 -0.65 7.05 13.65
C VAL A 128 -1.67 7.85 14.47
N LEU A 129 -2.96 7.75 14.12
CA LEU A 129 -4.02 8.44 14.87
C LEU A 129 -4.13 7.94 16.31
N SER A 130 -4.18 6.62 16.50
CA SER A 130 -4.26 6.00 17.82
C SER A 130 -3.01 6.28 18.67
N GLY A 131 -1.82 6.20 18.09
CA GLY A 131 -0.56 6.53 18.78
C GLY A 131 -0.48 8.00 19.18
N THR A 132 -0.99 8.91 18.36
CA THR A 132 -1.08 10.34 18.69
C THR A 132 -2.04 10.55 19.88
N ALA A 133 -3.22 9.92 19.87
CA ALA A 133 -4.18 10.00 20.96
C ALA A 133 -3.61 9.45 22.28
N TRP A 134 -2.93 8.30 22.22
CA TRP A 134 -2.24 7.70 23.36
C TRP A 134 -1.17 8.64 23.94
N THR A 135 -0.36 9.25 23.08
CA THR A 135 0.69 10.20 23.49
C THR A 135 0.11 11.43 24.17
N ILE A 136 -1.00 11.98 23.63
CA ILE A 136 -1.72 13.09 24.26
C ILE A 136 -2.21 12.67 25.66
N LYS A 137 -2.86 11.51 25.79
CA LYS A 137 -3.30 10.99 27.10
C LYS A 137 -2.14 10.88 28.10
N LEU A 138 -0.99 10.36 27.68
CA LEU A 138 0.19 10.26 28.54
C LEU A 138 0.73 11.60 29.02
N ILE A 139 0.65 12.64 28.20
CA ILE A 139 1.17 13.98 28.54
C ILE A 139 0.20 14.72 29.47
N PHE A 140 -1.11 14.64 29.21
CA PHE A 140 -2.13 15.45 29.89
C PHE A 140 -2.87 14.74 31.03
N HIS A 141 -2.80 13.42 31.13
CA HIS A 141 -3.47 12.61 32.18
C HIS A 141 -2.49 11.73 32.96
N ARG A 142 -1.24 12.21 33.12
CA ARG A 142 -0.38 11.77 34.21
C ARG A 142 -0.87 12.31 35.55
#